data_AF-K1U824-F1
#
_entry.id   AF-K1U824-F1
#
_cell.length_a   1.000
_cell.length_b   1.000
_cell.length_c   1.000
_cell.angle_alpha   90.00
_cell.angle_beta   90.00
_cell.angle_gamma   90.00
#
_symmetry.space_group_name_H-M   'P 1'
#
loop_
_entity.id
_entity.type
_entity.pdbx_description
1 polymer ?
#
loop_
_entity_poly.entity_id
_entity_poly.type
_entity_poly.pdbx_seq_one_letter_code
_entity_poly.pdbx_strand_id
1 'polypeptide(L)'
;WKGYDRNRRIRLTNRDLEILEKEFPEVDEVAANSWLSSKKLAYGGNFMEASLRGSLPKVARIEGIKIAKGRFINEADIREYRKSALIDEETALVLFQGADPLGKFIRVDSLVFKVVGVTKGDAMRNSATCIIPLTTGQLVYKANEPYINDAIITVKEIRTDREMEEFEQRIKGRLAAEHDFDPTDDSAIWINNTMERVKDMMIVFGGINLFVWIIGLGTLLAGVVGVSN
;
A
#
# COMPACT_ATOMS: atom_id res chain seq x y z
N TRP A 1 17.38 -19.15 14.84
CA TRP A 1 17.34 -19.90 13.58
C TRP A 1 18.70 -19.76 12.88
N LYS A 2 19.35 -20.86 12.46
CA LYS A 2 20.65 -20.90 11.75
C LYS A 2 21.76 -19.94 12.26
N GLY A 3 21.82 -19.64 13.57
CA GLY A 3 22.85 -18.76 14.15
C GLY A 3 22.61 -17.26 14.01
N TYR A 4 21.46 -16.82 13.48
CA TYR A 4 21.10 -15.38 13.40
C TYR A 4 20.52 -14.85 14.72
N ASP A 5 20.73 -13.55 14.95
CA ASP A 5 20.20 -12.82 16.10
C ASP A 5 18.67 -12.79 16.15
N ARG A 6 18.13 -12.78 17.36
CA ARG A 6 16.70 -12.54 17.60
C ARG A 6 16.35 -11.07 17.25
N ASN A 7 15.15 -10.83 16.75
CA ASN A 7 14.62 -9.52 16.34
C ASN A 7 15.35 -8.86 15.14
N ARG A 8 16.06 -9.63 14.32
CA ARG A 8 16.56 -9.13 13.03
C ARG A 8 15.37 -8.70 12.16
N ARG A 9 15.38 -7.45 11.72
CA ARG A 9 14.37 -6.94 10.78
C ARG A 9 14.60 -7.54 9.40
N ILE A 10 13.65 -8.34 8.92
CA ILE A 10 13.64 -8.84 7.55
C ILE A 10 13.27 -7.69 6.62
N ARG A 11 14.00 -7.59 5.50
CA ARG A 11 13.85 -6.52 4.52
C ARG A 11 13.68 -7.14 3.15
N LEU A 12 12.47 -7.00 2.61
CA LEU A 12 12.18 -7.40 1.25
C LEU A 12 12.97 -6.53 0.26
N THR A 13 13.32 -7.11 -0.87
CA THR A 13 14.13 -6.53 -1.92
C THR A 13 13.43 -6.66 -3.26
N ASN A 14 14.01 -6.07 -4.31
CA ASN A 14 13.50 -6.25 -5.66
C ASN A 14 13.59 -7.72 -6.13
N ARG A 15 14.50 -8.52 -5.56
CA ARG A 15 14.62 -9.95 -5.87
C ARG A 15 13.38 -10.73 -5.43
N ASP A 16 12.79 -10.35 -4.30
CA ASP A 16 11.57 -10.97 -3.80
C ASP A 16 10.39 -10.75 -4.75
N LEU A 17 10.33 -9.60 -5.41
CA LEU A 17 9.31 -9.34 -6.44
C LEU A 17 9.48 -10.29 -7.64
N GLU A 18 10.72 -10.56 -8.06
CA GLU A 18 10.99 -11.52 -9.13
C GLU A 18 10.66 -12.95 -8.72
N ILE A 19 10.92 -13.33 -7.47
CA ILE A 19 10.55 -14.63 -6.91
C ILE A 19 9.03 -14.79 -6.95
N LEU A 20 8.30 -13.80 -6.44
CA LEU A 20 6.84 -13.80 -6.44
C LEU A 20 6.26 -13.89 -7.86
N GLU A 21 6.84 -13.16 -8.82
CA GLU A 21 6.36 -13.17 -10.21
C GLU A 21 6.68 -14.46 -10.97
N LYS A 22 7.84 -15.08 -10.72
CA LYS A 22 8.33 -16.22 -11.52
C LYS A 22 8.04 -17.58 -10.92
N GLU A 23 8.02 -17.70 -9.59
CA GLU A 23 7.94 -18.99 -8.90
C GLU A 23 6.51 -19.36 -8.48
N PHE A 24 5.56 -18.43 -8.54
CA PHE A 24 4.18 -18.62 -8.08
C PHE A 24 3.16 -18.39 -9.20
N PRO A 25 2.62 -19.45 -9.83
CA PRO A 25 1.70 -19.30 -10.96
C PRO A 25 0.36 -18.65 -10.59
N GLU A 26 -0.05 -18.72 -9.32
CA GLU A 26 -1.24 -18.06 -8.80
C GLU A 26 -1.09 -16.54 -8.70
N VAL A 27 0.14 -16.01 -8.76
CA VAL A 27 0.37 -14.57 -8.77
C VAL A 27 0.02 -14.02 -10.16
N ASP A 28 -0.90 -13.07 -10.20
CA ASP A 28 -1.31 -12.41 -11.44
C ASP A 28 -0.54 -11.11 -11.66
N GLU A 29 -0.44 -10.28 -10.63
CA GLU A 29 0.30 -9.02 -10.68
C GLU A 29 1.17 -8.85 -9.46
N VAL A 30 2.38 -8.31 -9.68
CA VAL A 30 3.30 -7.87 -8.62
C VAL A 30 3.51 -6.37 -8.72
N ALA A 31 3.42 -5.70 -7.57
CA ALA A 31 3.71 -4.30 -7.39
C ALA A 31 4.44 -4.10 -6.05
N ALA A 32 5.00 -2.91 -5.85
CA ALA A 32 5.75 -2.64 -4.63
C ALA A 32 5.78 -1.16 -4.29
N ASN A 33 5.94 -0.91 -3.00
CA ASN A 33 6.21 0.40 -2.44
C ASN A 33 7.46 0.37 -1.56
N SER A 34 8.17 1.50 -1.55
CA SER A 34 9.27 1.76 -0.63
C SER A 34 9.07 3.13 0.00
N TRP A 35 8.93 3.17 1.31
CA TRP A 35 8.86 4.42 2.08
C TRP A 35 10.27 5.00 2.26
N LEU A 36 10.41 6.29 1.98
CA LEU A 36 11.68 7.02 1.88
C LEU A 36 11.81 8.12 2.93
N SER A 37 11.07 7.96 4.03
CA SER A 37 10.83 8.96 5.08
C SER A 37 10.12 10.22 4.56
N SER A 38 9.65 11.05 5.47
CA SER A 38 9.13 12.37 5.13
C SER A 38 10.23 13.27 4.58
N LYS A 39 9.87 14.10 3.61
CA LYS A 39 10.75 15.10 2.99
C LYS A 39 10.05 16.45 2.94
N LYS A 40 10.87 17.51 2.96
CA LYS A 40 10.42 18.86 2.65
C LYS A 40 10.19 18.99 1.15
N LEU A 41 8.97 19.34 0.76
CA LEU A 41 8.60 19.71 -0.59
C LEU A 41 8.55 21.23 -0.68
N ALA A 42 9.09 21.82 -1.75
CA ALA A 42 9.11 23.26 -1.93
C ALA A 42 8.89 23.69 -3.39
N TYR A 43 8.20 24.81 -3.55
CA TYR A 43 8.01 25.50 -4.82
C TYR A 43 8.01 27.01 -4.58
N GLY A 44 8.97 27.73 -5.17
CA GLY A 44 9.18 29.15 -4.86
C GLY A 44 9.45 29.36 -3.36
N GLY A 45 8.64 30.23 -2.72
CA GLY A 45 8.69 30.47 -1.27
C GLY A 45 7.83 29.51 -0.44
N ASN A 46 6.98 28.69 -1.06
CA ASN A 46 6.05 27.80 -0.36
C ASN A 46 6.71 26.45 -0.10
N PHE A 47 6.42 25.86 1.05
CA PHE A 47 6.91 24.53 1.41
C PHE A 47 5.98 23.81 2.38
N MET A 48 6.09 22.49 2.41
CA MET A 48 5.49 21.63 3.44
C MET A 48 6.25 20.32 3.56
N GLU A 49 5.93 19.52 4.57
CA GLU A 49 6.44 18.18 4.72
C GLU A 49 5.44 17.16 4.18
N ALA A 50 5.92 16.16 3.44
CA ALA A 50 5.10 15.05 2.97
C ALA A 50 5.87 13.73 3.07
N SER A 51 5.14 12.64 3.31
CA SER A 51 5.71 11.29 3.27
C SER A 51 6.11 10.95 1.84
N LEU A 52 7.39 10.61 1.62
CA LEU A 52 7.88 10.23 0.30
C LEU A 52 7.80 8.70 0.12
N ARG A 53 7.17 8.27 -0.97
CA ARG A 53 7.06 6.85 -1.34
C ARG A 53 7.55 6.63 -2.77
N GLY A 54 8.43 5.66 -2.96
CA GLY A 54 8.72 5.07 -4.27
C GLY A 54 7.68 4.01 -4.61
N SER A 55 7.05 4.07 -5.78
CA SER A 55 6.00 3.11 -6.18
C SER A 55 6.20 2.57 -7.58
N LEU A 56 5.79 1.31 -7.80
CA LEU A 56 5.62 0.73 -9.14
C LEU A 56 4.31 1.17 -9.80
N PRO A 57 4.20 1.17 -11.14
CA PRO A 57 3.02 1.65 -11.85
C PRO A 57 1.72 0.91 -11.50
N LYS A 58 1.79 -0.42 -11.35
CA LYS A 58 0.63 -1.28 -11.04
C LYS A 58 -0.03 -0.95 -9.69
N VAL A 59 0.69 -0.30 -8.78
CA VAL A 59 0.16 0.11 -7.45
C VAL A 59 -1.10 0.96 -7.59
N ALA A 60 -1.18 1.85 -8.58
CA ALA A 60 -2.35 2.71 -8.74
C ALA A 60 -3.65 1.93 -8.98
N ARG A 61 -3.59 0.87 -9.78
CA ARG A 61 -4.76 0.03 -10.04
C ARG A 61 -5.08 -0.86 -8.83
N ILE A 62 -4.06 -1.50 -8.25
CA ILE A 62 -4.25 -2.46 -7.14
C ILE A 62 -4.76 -1.76 -5.87
N GLU A 63 -4.19 -0.60 -5.52
CA GLU A 63 -4.62 0.19 -4.35
C GLU A 63 -5.82 1.11 -4.66
N GLY A 64 -6.30 1.16 -5.91
CA GLY A 64 -7.42 2.03 -6.30
C GLY A 64 -7.13 3.53 -6.18
N ILE A 65 -5.88 3.96 -6.45
CA ILE A 65 -5.45 5.36 -6.37
C ILE A 65 -6.21 6.19 -7.41
N LYS A 66 -6.95 7.19 -6.93
CA LYS A 66 -7.71 8.12 -7.79
C LYS A 66 -6.83 9.28 -8.22
N ILE A 67 -6.69 9.49 -9.52
CA ILE A 67 -5.97 10.63 -10.10
C ILE A 67 -6.93 11.81 -10.26
N ALA A 68 -6.57 12.96 -9.69
CA ALA A 68 -7.29 14.22 -9.88
C ALA A 68 -6.87 14.91 -11.18
N LYS A 69 -5.56 14.93 -11.47
CA LYS A 69 -4.98 15.56 -12.68
C LYS A 69 -3.75 14.81 -13.17
N GLY A 70 -3.49 14.84 -14.48
CA GLY A 70 -2.29 14.25 -15.08
C GLY A 70 -2.33 12.73 -15.12
N ARG A 71 -1.23 12.06 -14.76
CA ARG A 71 -1.09 10.59 -14.82
C ARG A 71 -0.38 10.06 -13.58
N PHE A 72 -0.51 8.76 -13.31
CA PHE A 72 0.36 8.06 -12.35
C PHE A 72 1.76 7.81 -12.92
N ILE A 73 2.66 7.30 -12.09
CA ILE A 73 3.96 6.77 -12.51
C ILE A 73 3.77 5.64 -13.53
N ASN A 74 4.60 5.61 -14.59
CA ASN A 74 4.52 4.60 -15.64
C ASN A 74 5.83 3.84 -15.84
N GLU A 75 5.80 2.84 -16.71
CA GLU A 75 6.96 1.97 -16.98
C GLU A 75 8.18 2.72 -17.54
N ALA A 76 7.98 3.80 -18.32
CA ALA A 76 9.08 4.61 -18.81
C ALA A 76 9.77 5.38 -17.67
N ASP A 77 8.99 5.90 -16.71
CA ASP A 77 9.56 6.56 -15.54
C ASP A 77 10.43 5.60 -14.70
N ILE A 78 10.01 4.34 -14.60
CA ILE A 78 10.73 3.29 -13.89
C ILE A 78 12.03 2.93 -14.62
N ARG A 79 11.96 2.61 -15.91
CA ARG A 79 13.13 2.17 -16.70
C ARG A 79 14.19 3.26 -16.87
N GLU A 80 13.76 4.51 -16.99
CA GLU A 80 14.66 5.65 -17.23
C GLU A 80 15.02 6.42 -15.94
N TYR A 81 14.64 5.91 -14.76
CA TYR A 81 14.91 6.57 -13.47
C TYR A 81 14.48 8.03 -13.45
N ARG A 82 13.30 8.33 -14.02
CA ARG A 82 12.86 9.71 -14.19
C ARG A 82 12.61 10.36 -12.83
N LYS A 83 13.01 11.63 -12.71
CA LYS A 83 12.64 12.49 -11.57
C LYS A 83 11.25 13.06 -11.78
N SER A 84 10.25 12.18 -11.85
CA SER A 84 8.83 12.54 -11.87
C SER A 84 8.23 12.41 -10.47
N ALA A 85 7.32 13.29 -10.11
CA ALA A 85 6.60 13.26 -8.85
C ALA A 85 5.08 13.33 -9.06
N LEU A 86 4.36 12.62 -8.21
CA LEU A 86 2.94 12.76 -7.96
C LEU A 86 2.76 13.34 -6.58
N ILE A 87 1.92 14.35 -6.48
CA ILE A 87 1.55 14.99 -5.21
C ILE A 87 0.06 14.81 -4.98
N ASP A 88 -0.41 14.94 -3.75
CA ASP A 88 -1.85 15.01 -3.47
C ASP A 88 -2.41 16.43 -3.65
N GLU A 89 -3.75 16.53 -3.60
CA GLU A 89 -4.47 17.81 -3.72
C GLU A 89 -4.08 18.83 -2.65
N GLU A 90 -3.83 18.39 -1.42
CA GLU A 90 -3.39 19.26 -0.32
C GLU A 90 -2.01 19.86 -0.62
N THR A 91 -1.06 19.02 -1.03
CA THR A 91 0.28 19.45 -1.42
C THR A 91 0.24 20.39 -2.63
N ALA A 92 -0.60 20.08 -3.62
CA ALA A 92 -0.80 20.96 -4.75
C ALA A 92 -1.33 22.33 -4.32
N LEU A 93 -2.31 22.38 -3.41
CA LEU A 93 -2.89 23.61 -2.90
C LEU A 93 -1.86 24.46 -2.15
N VAL A 94 -1.10 23.86 -1.24
CA VAL A 94 -0.11 24.58 -0.42
C VAL A 94 1.05 25.11 -1.26
N LEU A 95 1.62 24.27 -2.14
CA LEU A 95 2.80 24.67 -2.91
C LEU A 95 2.48 25.65 -4.03
N PHE A 96 1.34 25.46 -4.71
CA PHE A 96 1.01 26.21 -5.92
C PHE A 96 -0.10 27.26 -5.73
N GLN A 97 -0.74 27.34 -4.56
CA GLN A 97 -1.74 28.37 -4.21
C GLN A 97 -2.85 28.52 -5.26
N GLY A 98 -3.33 27.38 -5.77
CA GLY A 98 -4.38 27.32 -6.81
C GLY A 98 -3.88 27.33 -8.25
N ALA A 99 -2.59 27.60 -8.49
CA ALA A 99 -2.01 27.47 -9.83
C ALA A 99 -1.87 25.99 -10.24
N ASP A 100 -1.94 25.71 -11.56
CA ASP A 100 -1.78 24.33 -12.06
C ASP A 100 -0.37 23.79 -11.74
N PRO A 101 -0.23 22.67 -11.00
CA PRO A 101 1.06 22.09 -10.70
C PRO A 101 1.66 21.26 -11.85
N LEU A 102 0.85 20.79 -12.80
CA LEU A 102 1.31 19.85 -13.82
C LEU A 102 2.44 20.44 -14.68
N GLY A 103 3.47 19.64 -14.89
CA GLY A 103 4.64 20.01 -15.68
C GLY A 103 5.65 20.92 -14.99
N LYS A 104 5.28 21.51 -13.84
CA LYS A 104 6.19 22.32 -13.03
C LYS A 104 7.16 21.46 -12.24
N PHE A 105 8.23 22.08 -11.78
CA PHE A 105 9.27 21.41 -11.01
C PHE A 105 9.16 21.80 -9.53
N ILE A 106 9.11 20.81 -8.65
CA ILE A 106 9.19 21.00 -7.20
C ILE A 106 10.53 20.49 -6.70
N ARG A 107 11.00 21.09 -5.61
CA ARG A 107 12.13 20.57 -4.86
C ARG A 107 11.62 19.57 -3.83
N VAL A 108 12.16 18.36 -3.86
CA VAL A 108 11.97 17.32 -2.84
C VAL A 108 13.31 17.15 -2.15
N ASP A 109 13.43 17.69 -0.93
CA ASP A 109 14.69 17.84 -0.21
C ASP A 109 15.75 18.63 -1.02
N SER A 110 16.81 17.99 -1.50
CA SER A 110 17.88 18.60 -2.31
C SER A 110 17.69 18.41 -3.82
N LEU A 111 16.70 17.64 -4.24
CA LEU A 111 16.49 17.24 -5.63
C LEU A 111 15.27 17.90 -6.26
N VAL A 112 15.29 17.99 -7.58
CA VAL A 112 14.20 18.58 -8.36
C VAL A 112 13.45 17.50 -9.12
N PHE A 113 12.13 17.47 -8.96
CA PHE A 113 11.23 16.54 -9.62
C PHE A 113 10.16 17.29 -10.41
N LYS A 114 9.81 16.78 -11.59
CA LYS A 114 8.71 17.29 -12.41
C LYS A 114 7.40 16.70 -11.91
N VAL A 115 6.42 17.53 -11.60
CA VAL A 115 5.07 17.08 -11.25
C VAL A 115 4.37 16.55 -12.51
N VAL A 116 4.01 15.27 -12.50
CA VAL A 116 3.33 14.60 -13.64
C VAL A 116 1.89 14.21 -13.33
N GLY A 117 1.47 14.31 -12.07
CA GLY A 117 0.11 14.04 -11.67
C GLY A 117 -0.22 14.59 -10.28
N VAL A 118 -1.52 14.66 -10.01
CA VAL A 118 -2.09 14.99 -8.70
C VAL A 118 -3.06 13.86 -8.33
N THR A 119 -2.91 13.26 -7.16
CA THR A 119 -3.87 12.28 -6.63
C THR A 119 -4.98 12.97 -5.85
N LYS A 120 -6.19 12.41 -5.86
CA LYS A 120 -7.21 12.82 -4.89
C LYS A 120 -6.72 12.48 -3.50
N GLY A 121 -6.87 13.41 -2.56
CA GLY A 121 -6.61 13.13 -1.16
C GLY A 121 -7.51 12.00 -0.66
N ASP A 122 -6.99 11.14 0.20
CA ASP A 122 -7.83 10.24 0.99
C ASP A 122 -8.23 10.99 2.25
N ALA A 123 -9.52 11.34 2.38
CA ALA A 123 -10.04 12.08 3.52
C ALA A 123 -9.81 11.37 4.87
N MET A 124 -9.51 10.06 4.85
CA MET A 124 -9.17 9.27 6.03
C MET A 124 -7.67 9.30 6.37
N ARG A 125 -6.80 9.70 5.43
CA ARG A 125 -5.34 9.80 5.63
C ARG A 125 -4.96 11.24 5.97
N ASN A 126 -4.61 11.46 7.24
CA ASN A 126 -4.13 12.74 7.75
C ASN A 126 -2.67 13.08 7.36
N SER A 127 -2.13 12.50 6.27
CA SER A 127 -0.71 12.70 5.91
C SER A 127 -0.53 12.96 4.42
N ALA A 128 0.00 14.14 4.11
CA ALA A 128 0.45 14.50 2.77
C ALA A 128 1.45 13.45 2.22
N THR A 129 1.26 13.04 0.97
CA THR A 129 2.07 12.01 0.32
C THR A 129 2.62 12.51 -1.02
N CYS A 130 3.90 12.21 -1.26
CA CYS A 130 4.58 12.41 -2.53
C CYS A 130 5.02 11.05 -3.08
N ILE A 131 4.63 10.74 -4.31
CA ILE A 131 4.95 9.47 -4.98
C ILE A 131 5.96 9.73 -6.08
N ILE A 132 7.05 8.97 -6.10
CA ILE A 132 8.07 8.97 -7.15
C ILE A 132 8.27 7.55 -7.71
N PRO A 133 8.93 7.35 -8.86
CA PRO A 133 9.24 6.02 -9.36
C PRO A 133 10.07 5.24 -8.33
N LEU A 134 9.71 3.97 -8.10
CA LEU A 134 10.41 3.12 -7.13
C LEU A 134 11.92 3.08 -7.37
N THR A 135 12.33 2.89 -8.62
CA THR A 135 13.73 2.82 -9.04
C THR A 135 14.49 4.13 -8.76
N THR A 136 13.89 5.28 -9.07
CA THR A 136 14.45 6.59 -8.75
C THR A 136 14.59 6.79 -7.24
N GLY A 137 13.56 6.43 -6.48
CA GLY A 137 13.56 6.55 -5.02
C GLY A 137 14.61 5.68 -4.35
N GLN A 138 14.74 4.42 -4.79
CA GLN A 138 15.78 3.51 -4.30
C GLN A 138 17.18 4.02 -4.63
N LEU A 139 17.41 4.44 -5.88
CA LEU A 139 18.71 4.95 -6.33
C LEU A 139 19.16 6.18 -5.51
N VAL A 140 18.23 7.08 -5.21
CA VAL A 140 18.55 8.33 -4.52
C VAL A 140 18.66 8.15 -3.01
N TYR A 141 17.69 7.47 -2.39
CA TYR A 141 17.51 7.50 -0.94
C TYR A 141 17.86 6.18 -0.24
N LYS A 142 18.08 5.09 -1.00
CA LYS A 142 18.39 3.76 -0.49
C LYS A 142 19.50 3.05 -1.28
N ALA A 143 20.44 3.80 -1.85
CA ALA A 143 21.45 3.25 -2.78
C ALA A 143 22.21 2.03 -2.24
N ASN A 144 22.54 2.05 -0.93
CA ASN A 144 23.30 0.97 -0.29
C ASN A 144 22.45 -0.26 0.04
N GLU A 145 21.13 -0.10 0.15
CA GLU A 145 20.24 -1.16 0.59
C GLU A 145 18.82 -0.92 0.02
N PRO A 146 18.58 -1.26 -1.25
CA PRO A 146 17.34 -0.94 -1.97
C PRO A 146 16.18 -1.86 -1.57
N TYR A 147 15.87 -1.89 -0.28
CA TYR A 147 14.75 -2.65 0.24
C TYR A 147 13.41 -1.98 -0.09
N ILE A 148 12.39 -2.81 -0.31
CA ILE A 148 10.99 -2.40 -0.38
C ILE A 148 10.33 -2.59 0.99
N ASN A 149 9.31 -1.79 1.25
CA ASN A 149 8.55 -1.90 2.49
C ASN A 149 7.37 -2.85 2.30
N ASP A 150 6.73 -2.78 1.15
CA ASP A 150 5.52 -3.53 0.85
C ASP A 150 5.67 -4.17 -0.54
N ALA A 151 5.55 -5.51 -0.60
CA ALA A 151 5.26 -6.23 -1.83
C ALA A 151 3.75 -6.45 -1.90
N ILE A 152 3.15 -6.10 -3.02
CA ILE A 152 1.70 -6.15 -3.21
C ILE A 152 1.45 -7.08 -4.38
N ILE A 153 0.66 -8.11 -4.15
CA ILE A 153 0.31 -9.08 -5.17
C ILE A 153 -1.21 -9.18 -5.36
N THR A 154 -1.64 -9.44 -6.58
CA THR A 154 -2.97 -9.98 -6.84
C THR A 154 -2.84 -11.45 -7.17
N VAL A 155 -3.84 -12.23 -6.77
CA VAL A 155 -3.88 -13.67 -6.98
C VAL A 155 -5.00 -14.03 -7.94
N LYS A 156 -4.80 -15.10 -8.70
CA LYS A 156 -5.78 -15.74 -9.56
C LYS A 156 -5.89 -17.22 -9.22
N GLU A 157 -6.99 -17.83 -9.65
CA GLU A 157 -7.21 -19.28 -9.58
C GLU A 157 -7.26 -19.90 -8.16
N ILE A 158 -7.12 -19.09 -7.10
CA ILE A 158 -7.42 -19.45 -5.71
C ILE A 158 -8.92 -19.29 -5.47
N ARG A 159 -9.60 -20.37 -5.09
CA ARG A 159 -11.06 -20.42 -4.94
C ARG A 159 -11.52 -20.74 -3.52
N THR A 160 -10.63 -21.26 -2.67
CA THR A 160 -10.96 -21.67 -1.30
C THR A 160 -9.99 -21.06 -0.28
N ASP A 161 -10.46 -20.91 0.95
CA ASP A 161 -9.62 -20.44 2.07
C ASP A 161 -8.41 -21.37 2.27
N ARG A 162 -8.61 -22.68 2.16
CA ARG A 162 -7.54 -23.69 2.28
C ARG A 162 -6.47 -23.51 1.19
N GLU A 163 -6.87 -23.27 -0.05
CA GLU A 163 -5.91 -22.99 -1.14
C GLU A 163 -5.13 -21.70 -0.89
N MET A 164 -5.79 -20.68 -0.33
CA MET A 164 -5.14 -19.42 0.03
C MET A 164 -4.13 -19.61 1.17
N GLU A 165 -4.50 -20.35 2.22
CA GLU A 165 -3.59 -20.70 3.31
C GLU A 165 -2.36 -21.48 2.81
N GLU A 166 -2.57 -22.50 1.96
CA GLU A 166 -1.47 -23.26 1.35
C GLU A 166 -0.55 -22.35 0.51
N PHE A 167 -1.14 -21.44 -0.27
CA PHE A 167 -0.40 -20.46 -1.06
C PHE A 167 0.45 -19.52 -0.19
N GLU A 168 -0.13 -18.97 0.88
CA GLU A 168 0.58 -18.11 1.83
C GLU A 168 1.75 -18.82 2.51
N GLN A 169 1.55 -20.09 2.90
CA GLN A 169 2.61 -20.90 3.50
C GLN A 169 3.75 -21.17 2.51
N ARG A 170 3.47 -21.39 1.22
CA ARG A 170 4.52 -21.52 0.19
C ARG A 170 5.29 -20.22 0.00
N ILE A 171 4.61 -19.08 -0.02
CA ILE A 171 5.28 -17.76 -0.08
C ILE A 171 6.18 -17.57 1.14
N LYS A 172 5.66 -17.75 2.35
CA LYS A 172 6.43 -17.62 3.60
C LYS A 172 7.64 -18.55 3.59
N GLY A 173 7.45 -19.82 3.24
CA GLY A 173 8.53 -20.81 3.15
C GLY A 173 9.63 -20.42 2.15
N ARG A 174 9.24 -19.93 0.97
CA ARG A 174 10.20 -19.52 -0.06
C ARG A 174 10.97 -18.25 0.32
N LEU A 175 10.29 -17.26 0.90
CA LEU A 175 10.93 -16.04 1.40
C LEU A 175 11.78 -16.33 2.64
N ALA A 176 11.39 -17.28 3.50
CA ALA A 176 12.18 -17.75 4.62
C ALA A 176 13.51 -18.36 4.18
N ALA A 177 13.50 -19.12 3.08
CA ALA A 177 14.71 -19.65 2.47
C ALA A 177 15.59 -18.54 1.86
N GLU A 178 14.99 -17.50 1.27
CA GLU A 178 15.73 -16.37 0.67
C GLU A 178 16.38 -15.48 1.75
N HIS A 179 15.67 -15.23 2.85
CA HIS A 179 16.07 -14.25 3.86
C HIS A 179 16.63 -14.88 5.13
N ASP A 180 16.74 -16.20 5.22
CA ASP A 180 17.20 -16.97 6.39
C ASP A 180 16.44 -16.64 7.69
N PHE A 181 15.11 -16.67 7.64
CA PHE A 181 14.26 -16.65 8.84
C PHE A 181 13.51 -17.97 9.01
N ASP A 182 12.93 -18.17 10.20
CA ASP A 182 12.14 -19.37 10.49
C ASP A 182 10.77 -19.23 9.82
N PRO A 183 10.35 -20.13 8.91
CA PRO A 183 9.08 -20.02 8.21
C PRO A 183 7.85 -20.06 9.13
N THR A 184 8.02 -20.52 10.38
CA THR A 184 6.95 -20.54 11.40
C THR A 184 6.90 -19.25 12.23
N ASP A 185 7.83 -18.32 12.04
CA ASP A 185 7.85 -17.03 12.70
C ASP A 185 6.98 -16.02 11.95
N ASP A 186 5.72 -15.91 12.38
CA ASP A 186 4.74 -14.95 11.83
C ASP A 186 5.12 -13.48 12.05
N SER A 187 6.11 -13.19 12.90
CA SER A 187 6.61 -11.82 13.09
C SER A 187 7.67 -11.40 12.06
N ALA A 188 8.23 -12.35 11.31
CA ALA A 188 9.29 -12.09 10.33
C ALA A 188 8.76 -11.41 9.06
N ILE A 189 7.65 -11.91 8.52
CA ILE A 189 6.93 -11.31 7.39
C ILE A 189 5.42 -11.39 7.67
N TRP A 190 4.78 -10.23 7.66
CA TRP A 190 3.33 -10.13 7.76
C TRP A 190 2.68 -10.16 6.38
N ILE A 191 1.73 -11.06 6.18
CA ILE A 191 0.89 -11.12 4.98
C ILE A 191 -0.48 -10.53 5.35
N ASN A 192 -0.89 -9.52 4.60
CA ASN A 192 -2.20 -8.89 4.77
C ASN A 192 -3.19 -9.44 3.74
N ASN A 193 -3.94 -10.47 4.12
CA ASN A 193 -4.92 -11.07 3.24
C ASN A 193 -6.23 -10.27 3.22
N THR A 194 -6.52 -9.64 2.07
CA THR A 194 -7.75 -8.84 1.93
C THR A 194 -9.00 -9.72 1.89
N MET A 195 -8.94 -10.96 1.41
CA MET A 195 -10.10 -11.88 1.39
C MET A 195 -10.51 -12.27 2.81
N GLU A 196 -9.54 -12.64 3.64
CA GLU A 196 -9.76 -12.96 5.05
C GLU A 196 -10.36 -11.76 5.80
N ARG A 197 -9.78 -10.57 5.64
CA ARG A 197 -10.29 -9.34 6.26
C ARG A 197 -11.74 -9.02 5.87
N VAL A 198 -12.12 -9.24 4.62
CA VAL A 198 -13.51 -9.02 4.15
C VAL A 198 -14.45 -10.05 4.80
N LYS A 199 -14.02 -11.31 4.90
CA LYS A 199 -14.79 -12.38 5.56
C LYS A 199 -15.02 -12.08 7.04
N ASP A 200 -13.98 -11.69 7.77
CA ASP A 200 -14.09 -11.31 9.18
C ASP A 200 -15.06 -10.15 9.39
N MET A 201 -14.99 -9.14 8.51
CA MET A 201 -15.92 -8.02 8.52
C MET A 201 -17.37 -8.49 8.29
N MET A 202 -17.60 -9.43 7.36
CA MET A 202 -18.93 -10.00 7.12
C MET A 202 -19.46 -10.78 8.34
N ILE A 203 -18.60 -11.51 9.05
CA ILE A 203 -18.97 -12.22 10.28
C ILE A 203 -19.45 -11.24 11.35
N VAL A 204 -18.72 -10.13 11.55
CA VAL A 204 -19.11 -9.07 12.49
C VAL A 204 -20.47 -8.47 12.09
N PHE A 205 -20.68 -8.14 10.81
CA PHE A 205 -21.97 -7.62 10.33
C PHE A 205 -23.11 -8.64 10.48
N GLY A 206 -22.85 -9.93 10.28
CA GLY A 206 -23.81 -11.00 10.53
C GLY A 206 -24.24 -11.03 12.00
N GLY A 207 -23.28 -10.91 12.93
CA GLY A 207 -23.55 -10.81 14.37
C GLY A 207 -24.36 -9.56 14.74
N ILE A 208 -24.03 -8.40 14.18
CA ILE A 208 -24.79 -7.16 14.38
C ILE A 208 -26.22 -7.32 13.85
N ASN A 209 -26.39 -7.87 12.65
CA ASN A 209 -27.71 -8.08 12.07
C ASN A 209 -28.57 -8.99 12.95
N LEU A 210 -28.01 -10.10 13.44
CA LEU A 210 -28.69 -11.00 14.38
C LEU A 210 -29.13 -10.26 15.65
N PHE A 211 -28.24 -9.43 16.22
CA PHE A 211 -28.54 -8.64 17.41
C PHE A 211 -29.69 -7.64 17.16
N VAL A 212 -29.68 -6.95 16.01
CA VAL A 212 -30.76 -6.04 15.59
C VAL A 212 -32.08 -6.79 15.47
N TRP A 213 -32.09 -8.01 14.91
CA TRP A 213 -33.28 -8.84 14.85
C TRP A 213 -33.82 -9.22 16.23
N ILE A 214 -32.95 -9.59 17.18
CA ILE A 214 -33.34 -9.92 18.55
C ILE A 214 -34.00 -8.72 19.24
N ILE A 215 -33.39 -7.54 19.15
CA ILE A 215 -33.94 -6.30 19.73
C ILE A 215 -35.26 -5.93 19.05
N GLY A 216 -35.32 -6.01 17.72
CA GLY A 216 -36.51 -5.67 16.95
C GLY A 216 -37.70 -6.56 17.30
N LEU A 217 -37.50 -7.87 17.37
CA LEU A 217 -38.52 -8.82 17.82
C LEU A 217 -38.92 -8.58 19.29
N GLY A 218 -37.94 -8.32 20.17
CA GLY A 218 -38.22 -8.00 21.58
C GLY A 218 -39.07 -6.74 21.73
N THR A 219 -38.79 -5.71 20.94
CA THR A 219 -39.53 -4.44 20.96
C THR A 219 -40.95 -4.62 20.40
N LEU A 220 -41.11 -5.43 19.36
CA LEU A 220 -42.43 -5.77 18.81
C LEU A 220 -43.30 -6.49 19.85
N LEU A 221 -42.74 -7.50 20.54
CA LEU A 221 -43.44 -8.24 21.59
C LEU A 221 -43.81 -7.34 22.77
N ALA A 222 -42.89 -6.49 23.23
CA ALA A 222 -43.17 -5.51 24.29
C ALA A 222 -44.27 -4.51 23.89
N GLY A 223 -44.28 -4.08 22.62
CA GLY A 223 -45.32 -3.21 22.08
C GLY A 223 -46.70 -3.86 22.07
N VAL A 224 -46.81 -5.13 21.66
CA VAL A 224 -48.09 -5.87 21.66
C VAL A 224 -48.66 -6.02 23.08
N VAL A 225 -47.81 -6.31 24.07
CA VAL A 225 -48.23 -6.38 25.48
C VAL A 225 -48.66 -5.01 26.01
N GLY A 226 -47.96 -3.94 25.63
CA GLY A 226 -48.26 -2.57 26.06
C GLY A 226 -49.58 -1.99 25.51
N VAL A 227 -50.03 -2.43 24.34
CA VAL A 227 -51.33 -2.00 23.75
C VAL A 227 -52.50 -2.84 24.26
N SER A 228 -52.22 -3.99 24.89
CA SER A 228 -53.23 -4.94 25.38
C SER A 228 -53.64 -4.73 26.85
N ASN A 229 -53.28 -3.61 27.48
CA ASN A 229 -53.61 -3.25 28.86
C ASN A 229 -54.29 -1.87 28.94
#